data_AF-A0A0Y9U8N5-F1
#
_entry.id   AF-A0A0Y9U8N5-F1
#
_cell.length_a   1.000
_cell.length_b   1.000
_cell.length_c   1.000
_cell.angle_alpha   90.00
_cell.angle_beta   90.00
_cell.angle_gamma   90.00
#
_symmetry.space_group_name_H-M   'P 1'
#
loop_
_entity.id
_entity.type
_entity.pdbx_description
1 polymer ?
#
loop_
_entity_poly.entity_id
_entity_poly.type
_entity_poly.pdbx_seq_one_letter_code
_entity_poly.pdbx_strand_id
1 'polypeptide(L)'
;MIWNSNAKYFGDQIVKEKVTHEYSPNLIMVQNRYINTPLSFHGYYYALAKKVQVSDDTTLIVYTSSNIDDYNIVDKKKYTNTIVESANSFKPKIYSKKDIRNGKLIKMFVNLYGCIIQKKKLITLILPMPTLFIN
;
A
#
# COMPACT_ATOMS: atom_id res chain seq x y z
N MET A 1 -7.68 13.06 3.01
CA MET A 1 -7.50 12.22 4.21
C MET A 1 -7.04 10.83 3.76
N ILE A 2 -5.88 10.36 4.20
CA ILE A 2 -5.19 9.14 3.67
C ILE A 2 -5.73 7.83 4.28
N TRP A 3 -6.54 7.92 5.34
CA TRP A 3 -7.01 6.76 6.12
C TRP A 3 -8.29 6.08 5.59
N ASN A 4 -8.88 6.58 4.51
CA ASN A 4 -10.07 5.98 3.88
C ASN A 4 -10.28 6.56 2.48
N SER A 5 -9.27 6.43 1.62
CA SER A 5 -9.27 7.09 0.32
C SER A 5 -9.94 6.22 -0.74
N ASN A 6 -11.01 6.76 -1.33
CA ASN A 6 -11.43 6.35 -2.67
C ASN A 6 -10.32 6.64 -3.71
N ALA A 7 -10.57 6.28 -4.97
CA ALA A 7 -9.67 6.51 -6.09
C ALA A 7 -9.07 7.93 -6.09
N LYS A 8 -7.74 8.04 -6.08
CA LYS A 8 -7.00 9.28 -6.28
C LYS A 8 -6.58 9.38 -7.75
N TYR A 9 -6.75 10.55 -8.32
CA TYR A 9 -6.40 10.87 -9.71
C TYR A 9 -5.24 11.86 -9.72
N PHE A 10 -4.17 11.52 -10.43
CA PHE A 10 -2.97 12.34 -10.60
C PHE A 10 -2.67 12.45 -12.10
N GLY A 11 -3.34 13.38 -12.78
CA GLY A 11 -3.35 13.41 -14.25
C GLY A 11 -3.84 12.08 -14.82
N ASP A 12 -3.02 11.44 -15.63
CA ASP A 12 -3.31 10.14 -16.25
C ASP A 12 -3.06 8.93 -15.33
N GLN A 13 -2.65 9.16 -14.08
CA GLN A 13 -2.41 8.11 -13.10
C GLN A 13 -3.59 7.98 -12.15
N ILE A 14 -4.03 6.74 -11.93
CA ILE A 14 -5.14 6.43 -11.01
C ILE A 14 -4.63 5.47 -9.94
N VAL A 15 -4.72 5.90 -8.69
CA VAL A 15 -4.44 5.05 -7.52
C VAL A 15 -5.76 4.70 -6.84
N LYS A 16 -6.15 3.43 -6.89
CA LYS A 16 -7.35 2.93 -6.20
C LYS A 16 -6.91 2.12 -4.98
N GLU A 17 -7.17 2.65 -3.80
CA GLU A 17 -6.99 1.93 -2.55
C GLU A 17 -8.28 1.20 -2.17
N LYS A 18 -8.15 0.00 -1.64
CA LYS A 18 -9.24 -0.79 -1.06
C LYS A 18 -8.75 -1.40 0.23
N VAL A 19 -9.46 -1.18 1.34
CA VAL A 19 -9.24 -1.94 2.58
C VAL A 19 -9.70 -3.39 2.35
N THR A 20 -8.79 -4.34 2.58
CA THR A 20 -9.09 -5.78 2.42
C THR A 20 -9.29 -6.47 3.75
N HIS A 21 -8.72 -5.93 4.83
CA HIS A 21 -8.92 -6.43 6.18
C HIS A 21 -8.60 -5.33 7.19
N GLU A 22 -9.36 -5.26 8.29
CA GLU A 22 -9.08 -4.38 9.42
C GLU A 22 -8.68 -5.23 10.63
N TYR A 23 -7.47 -5.01 11.16
CA TYR A 23 -6.99 -5.71 12.35
C TYR A 23 -7.28 -4.89 13.62
N SER A 24 -7.22 -3.56 13.50
CA SER A 24 -7.53 -2.61 14.56
C SER A 24 -7.78 -1.21 13.96
N PRO A 25 -8.28 -0.23 14.74
CA PRO A 25 -8.50 1.14 14.26
C PRO A 25 -7.26 1.86 13.72
N ASN A 26 -6.06 1.32 13.96
CA ASN A 26 -4.77 1.88 13.56
C ASN A 26 -3.93 0.91 12.70
N LEU A 27 -4.46 -0.26 12.34
CA LEU A 27 -3.75 -1.27 11.55
C LEU A 27 -4.71 -1.98 10.59
N ILE A 28 -4.47 -1.82 9.30
CA ILE A 28 -5.31 -2.38 8.24
C ILE A 28 -4.43 -3.04 7.16
N MET A 29 -5.01 -3.97 6.41
CA MET A 29 -4.47 -4.41 5.13
C MET A 29 -5.18 -3.65 4.01
N VAL A 30 -4.40 -3.10 3.09
CA VAL A 30 -4.90 -2.43 1.89
C VAL A 30 -4.43 -3.15 0.63
N GLN A 31 -5.26 -3.13 -0.40
CA GLN A 31 -4.89 -3.35 -1.78
C GLN A 31 -4.83 -1.99 -2.47
N ASN A 32 -3.68 -1.66 -3.04
CA ASN A 32 -3.55 -0.50 -3.91
C ASN A 32 -3.42 -0.98 -5.35
N ARG A 33 -4.21 -0.39 -6.25
CA ARG A 33 -4.11 -0.58 -7.69
C ARG A 33 -3.62 0.71 -8.32
N TYR A 34 -2.59 0.62 -9.14
CA TYR A 34 -2.01 1.73 -9.86
C TYR A 34 -2.26 1.53 -11.35
N ILE A 35 -2.87 2.52 -11.99
CA ILE A 35 -3.11 2.54 -13.43
C ILE A 35 -2.39 3.75 -13.98
N ASN A 36 -1.59 3.54 -15.02
CA ASN A 36 -0.99 4.60 -15.81
C ASN A 36 -1.36 4.35 -17.27
N THR A 37 -2.29 5.15 -17.79
CA THR A 37 -2.87 4.97 -19.12
C THR A 37 -1.86 5.20 -20.25
N PRO A 38 -1.00 6.26 -20.24
CA PRO A 38 0.03 6.45 -21.26
C PRO A 38 1.00 5.27 -21.38
N LEU A 39 1.37 4.64 -20.26
CA LEU A 39 2.29 3.51 -20.24
C LEU A 39 1.61 2.15 -20.37
N SER A 40 0.28 2.11 -20.52
CA SER A 40 -0.51 0.87 -20.49
C SER A 40 -0.19 -0.01 -19.27
N PHE A 41 0.18 0.62 -18.15
CA PHE A 41 0.64 -0.08 -16.96
C PHE A 41 -0.49 -0.20 -15.94
N HIS A 42 -0.75 -1.44 -15.53
CA HIS A 42 -1.79 -1.77 -14.56
C HIS A 42 -1.19 -2.66 -13.47
N GLY A 43 -0.80 -2.04 -12.36
CA GLY A 43 -0.13 -2.68 -11.25
C GLY A 43 -1.01 -2.79 -10.01
N TYR A 44 -0.64 -3.67 -9.10
CA TYR A 44 -1.24 -3.75 -7.78
C TYR A 44 -0.23 -4.22 -6.74
N TYR A 45 -0.44 -3.80 -5.49
CA TYR A 45 0.25 -4.36 -4.34
C TYR A 45 -0.70 -4.45 -3.15
N TYR A 46 -0.28 -5.25 -2.18
CA TYR A 46 -0.89 -5.28 -0.86
C TYR A 46 0.13 -4.77 0.15
N ALA A 47 -0.36 -4.03 1.14
CA ALA A 47 0.46 -3.52 2.23
C ALA A 47 -0.32 -3.50 3.53
N LEU A 48 0.38 -3.79 4.63
CA LEU A 48 -0.07 -3.39 5.95
C LEU A 48 0.09 -1.88 6.06
N ALA A 49 -0.97 -1.18 6.42
CA ALA A 49 -0.97 0.24 6.73
C ALA A 49 -1.13 0.44 8.23
N LYS A 50 -0.23 1.18 8.85
CA LYS A 50 -0.26 1.50 10.28
C LYS A 50 -0.30 3.01 10.48
N LYS A 51 -1.23 3.45 11.32
CA LYS A 51 -1.31 4.83 11.82
C LYS A 51 -0.68 4.88 13.22
N VAL A 52 0.28 5.78 13.41
CA VAL A 52 1.00 5.93 14.69
C VAL A 52 0.99 7.39 15.09
N GLN A 53 0.38 7.70 16.22
CA GLN A 53 0.49 9.02 16.83
C GLN A 53 1.81 9.09 17.59
N VAL A 54 2.72 9.95 17.14
CA VAL A 54 4.06 10.13 17.71
C VAL A 54 4.03 11.20 18.80
N SER A 55 3.20 12.22 18.62
CA SER A 55 2.90 13.26 19.60
C SER A 55 1.50 13.83 19.32
N ASP A 56 1.02 14.75 20.15
CA ASP A 56 -0.28 15.41 19.95
C ASP A 56 -0.42 16.08 18.58
N ASP A 57 0.68 16.55 18.01
CA ASP A 57 0.71 17.26 16.73
C ASP A 57 1.33 16.44 15.58
N THR A 58 1.83 15.23 15.84
CA THR A 58 2.52 14.43 14.81
C THR A 58 1.93 13.04 14.70
N THR A 59 1.45 12.70 13.50
CA THR A 59 0.98 11.36 13.15
C THR A 59 1.76 10.83 11.95
N LEU A 60 2.21 9.58 12.03
CA LEU A 60 2.76 8.83 10.93
C LEU A 60 1.70 7.90 10.35
N ILE A 61 1.64 7.84 9.02
CA ILE A 61 0.96 6.75 8.32
C ILE A 61 2.02 6.04 7.49
N VAL A 62 2.26 4.77 7.78
CA VAL A 62 3.28 3.97 7.13
C VAL A 62 2.67 2.72 6.53
N TYR A 63 3.26 2.27 5.45
CA TYR A 63 2.80 1.14 4.68
C TYR A 63 3.98 0.23 4.32
N THR A 64 3.76 -1.08 4.41
CA THR A 64 4.79 -2.07 4.10
C THR A 64 4.17 -3.35 3.54
N SER A 65 4.76 -3.88 2.47
CA SER A 65 4.36 -5.16 1.90
C SER A 65 4.98 -6.32 2.69
N SER A 66 4.26 -7.45 2.66
CA SER A 66 4.72 -8.73 3.16
C SER A 66 4.54 -9.81 2.08
N ASN A 67 4.98 -11.05 2.34
CA ASN A 67 4.85 -12.14 1.38
C ASN A 67 3.42 -12.69 1.36
N ILE A 68 2.60 -12.16 0.44
CA ILE A 68 1.17 -12.42 0.38
C ILE A 68 0.83 -13.47 -0.68
N ASP A 69 0.02 -14.44 -0.29
CA ASP A 69 -0.62 -15.40 -1.20
C ASP A 69 -2.00 -14.87 -1.59
N ASP A 70 -2.10 -14.36 -2.82
CA ASP A 70 -3.30 -13.77 -3.39
C ASP A 70 -4.01 -14.69 -4.40
N TYR A 71 -3.65 -15.98 -4.42
CA TYR A 71 -4.13 -16.98 -5.38
C TYR A 71 -3.91 -16.58 -6.85
N ASN A 72 -2.86 -15.80 -7.13
CA ASN A 72 -2.42 -15.54 -8.49
C ASN A 72 -1.78 -16.79 -9.09
N ILE A 73 -2.37 -17.30 -10.17
CA ILE A 73 -1.90 -18.53 -10.83
C ILE A 73 -0.73 -18.28 -11.78
N VAL A 74 -0.56 -17.02 -12.21
CA VAL A 74 0.47 -16.59 -13.16
C VAL A 74 1.70 -16.10 -12.43
N ASP A 75 1.54 -15.14 -11.51
CA ASP A 75 2.63 -14.55 -10.73
C ASP A 75 2.64 -15.07 -9.29
N LYS A 76 3.54 -16.03 -9.05
CA LYS A 76 3.79 -16.66 -7.74
C LYS A 76 5.08 -16.16 -7.08
N LYS A 77 5.61 -15.00 -7.51
CA LYS A 77 6.85 -14.42 -6.97
C LYS A 77 6.71 -14.26 -5.46
N LYS A 78 7.68 -14.82 -4.74
CA LYS A 78 7.83 -14.58 -3.29
C LYS A 78 8.52 -13.23 -3.09
N TYR A 79 8.14 -12.55 -2.02
CA TYR A 79 8.72 -11.28 -1.66
C TYR A 79 9.30 -11.32 -0.26
N THR A 80 10.45 -10.67 -0.08
CA THR A 80 11.09 -10.46 1.22
C THR A 80 11.34 -8.97 1.35
N ASN A 81 10.80 -8.37 2.38
CA ASN A 81 11.02 -6.98 2.71
C ASN A 81 12.36 -6.81 3.40
N THR A 82 13.24 -5.99 2.83
CA THR A 82 14.60 -5.76 3.34
C THR A 82 14.70 -4.55 4.27
N ILE A 83 13.66 -3.71 4.36
CA ILE A 83 13.63 -2.53 5.24
C ILE A 83 12.87 -2.85 6.52
N VAL A 84 11.71 -3.49 6.39
CA VAL A 84 10.85 -3.88 7.52
C VAL A 84 10.89 -5.40 7.64
N GLU A 85 12.02 -5.94 8.10
CA GLU A 85 12.23 -7.39 8.15
C GLU A 85 11.18 -8.12 8.98
N SER A 86 10.64 -7.47 10.03
CA SER A 86 9.57 -8.01 10.86
C SER A 86 8.29 -8.31 10.08
N ALA A 87 8.03 -7.60 8.97
CA ALA A 87 6.88 -7.85 8.09
C ALA A 87 6.96 -9.21 7.39
N ASN A 88 8.16 -9.81 7.26
CA ASN A 88 8.34 -11.12 6.60
C ASN A 88 7.76 -12.29 7.38
N SER A 89 7.53 -12.11 8.69
CA SER A 89 6.82 -13.08 9.53
C SER A 89 5.34 -13.18 9.18
N PHE A 90 4.78 -12.11 8.62
CA PHE A 90 3.36 -12.02 8.29
C PHE A 90 3.11 -12.47 6.84
N LYS A 91 2.32 -13.54 6.65
CA LYS A 91 2.08 -14.16 5.34
C LYS A 91 0.60 -14.46 5.12
N PRO A 92 -0.24 -13.41 4.97
CA PRO A 92 -1.68 -13.61 4.86
C PRO A 92 -2.06 -14.21 3.51
N LYS A 93 -3.16 -14.96 3.52
CA LYS A 93 -3.81 -15.48 2.32
C LYS A 93 -5.03 -14.61 2.00
N ILE A 94 -5.10 -14.09 0.78
CA ILE A 94 -6.18 -13.19 0.35
C ILE A 94 -6.80 -13.74 -0.93
N TYR A 95 -8.07 -14.11 -0.91
CA TYR A 95 -8.77 -14.50 -2.13
C TYR A 95 -9.06 -13.26 -2.99
N SER A 96 -8.14 -12.96 -3.92
CA SER A 96 -8.16 -11.74 -4.73
C SER A 96 -9.20 -11.81 -5.85
N LYS A 97 -9.41 -10.72 -6.59
CA LYS A 97 -10.33 -10.69 -7.75
C LYS A 97 -9.77 -11.48 -8.94
N LYS A 98 -10.65 -11.91 -9.86
CA LYS A 98 -10.30 -12.75 -11.03
C LYS A 98 -9.21 -12.14 -11.91
N ASP A 99 -9.18 -10.82 -12.06
CA ASP A 99 -8.15 -10.12 -12.84
C ASP A 99 -6.75 -10.28 -12.23
N ILE A 100 -6.62 -10.16 -10.91
CA ILE A 100 -5.38 -10.47 -10.18
C ILE A 100 -5.07 -11.95 -10.27
N ARG A 101 -6.04 -12.83 -9.96
CA ARG A 101 -5.80 -14.29 -9.96
C ARG A 101 -5.33 -14.81 -11.30
N ASN A 102 -5.80 -14.20 -12.39
CA ASN A 102 -5.44 -14.56 -13.76
C ASN A 102 -4.23 -13.78 -14.30
N GLY A 103 -3.51 -13.02 -13.47
CA GLY A 103 -2.30 -12.30 -13.87
C GLY A 103 -2.51 -11.11 -14.81
N LYS A 104 -3.71 -10.53 -14.87
CA LYS A 104 -3.99 -9.36 -15.74
C LYS A 104 -3.33 -8.07 -15.24
N LEU A 105 -2.96 -8.03 -13.97
CA LEU A 105 -2.29 -6.90 -13.33
C LEU A 105 -0.88 -7.35 -12.90
N ILE A 106 0.07 -6.42 -12.96
CA ILE A 106 1.45 -6.66 -12.52
C ILE A 106 1.52 -6.58 -11.00
N LYS A 107 2.04 -7.64 -10.35
CA LYS A 107 2.23 -7.65 -8.90
C LYS A 107 3.44 -6.79 -8.55
N MET A 108 3.26 -5.91 -7.59
CA MET A 108 4.28 -5.00 -7.08
C MET A 108 4.39 -5.16 -5.57
N PHE A 109 5.46 -4.63 -5.00
CA PHE A 109 5.68 -4.59 -3.56
C PHE A 109 6.19 -3.23 -3.14
N VAL A 110 5.97 -2.87 -1.87
CA VAL A 110 6.59 -1.69 -1.29
C VAL A 110 7.33 -2.05 -0.03
N ASN A 111 8.63 -1.73 0.01
CA ASN A 111 9.47 -1.96 1.18
C ASN A 111 8.97 -1.13 2.36
N LEU A 112 8.93 0.19 2.19
CA LEU A 112 8.38 1.14 3.14
C LEU A 112 7.96 2.41 2.40
N TYR A 113 6.74 2.88 2.62
CA TYR A 113 6.32 4.22 2.20
C TYR A 113 5.34 4.80 3.20
N GLY A 114 5.11 6.10 3.14
CA GLY A 114 4.19 6.73 4.08
C GLY A 114 4.25 8.25 4.02
N CYS A 115 3.61 8.86 5.01
CA CYS A 115 3.66 10.29 5.22
C CYS A 115 3.71 10.65 6.70
N ILE A 116 4.35 11.79 6.96
CA ILE A 116 4.27 12.48 8.24
C ILE A 116 3.19 13.54 8.11
N ILE A 117 2.23 13.52 9.04
CA ILE A 117 1.19 14.52 9.18
C ILE A 117 1.53 15.36 10.41
N GLN A 118 1.89 16.62 10.17
CA GLN A 118 2.12 17.59 11.24
C GLN A 118 0.94 18.56 11.32
N LYS A 119 0.34 18.66 12.50
CA LYS A 119 -0.65 19.67 12.84
C LYS A 119 0.10 20.93 13.25
N LYS A 120 0.27 21.88 12.32
CA LYS A 120 0.67 23.26 12.69
C LYS A 120 -0.62 24.06 12.87
N LYS A 121 -0.63 25.08 13.75
CA LYS A 121 -1.78 26.00 13.89
C LYS A 121 -2.27 26.41 12.48
N LEU A 122 -3.44 25.91 12.09
CA LEU A 122 -4.12 26.00 10.78
C LEU A 122 -3.60 25.21 9.55
N ILE A 123 -2.42 24.58 9.55
CA ILE A 123 -1.88 23.94 8.33
C ILE A 123 -1.47 22.49 8.57
N THR A 124 -1.96 21.59 7.71
CA THR A 124 -1.52 20.18 7.66
C THR A 124 -0.43 20.03 6.60
N LEU A 125 0.79 19.69 7.01
CA LEU A 125 1.87 19.35 6.08
C LEU A 125 1.92 17.83 5.86
N ILE A 126 1.93 17.38 4.61
CA ILE A 126 2.09 15.99 4.20
C ILE A 126 3.41 15.87 3.45
N LEU A 127 4.40 15.23 4.07
CA LEU A 127 5.67 14.91 3.41
C LEU A 127 5.65 13.44 2.98
N PRO A 128 5.61 13.13 1.67
CA PRO A 128 5.75 11.76 1.21
C PRO A 128 7.18 11.28 1.48
N MET A 129 7.33 10.11 2.09
CA MET A 129 8.62 9.43 2.15
C MET A 129 8.95 8.89 0.75
N PRO A 130 10.14 9.16 0.19
CA PRO A 130 10.50 8.69 -1.14
C PRO A 130 10.38 7.16 -1.21
N THR A 131 9.67 6.68 -2.23
CA THR A 131 9.51 5.25 -2.51
C THR A 131 10.87 4.63 -2.80
N LEU A 132 11.35 3.75 -1.92
CA LEU A 132 12.50 2.90 -2.21
C LEU A 132 12.03 1.70 -3.05
N PHE A 133 12.05 1.91 -4.37
CA PHE A 133 11.90 0.95 -5.48
C PHE A 133 10.59 0.13 -5.55
N ILE A 134 9.89 0.32 -6.66
CA ILE A 134 8.90 -0.62 -7.20
C ILE A 134 9.70 -1.63 -8.04
N ASN A 135 9.89 -2.86 -7.55
CA ASN A 135 10.53 -3.99 -8.25
C ASN A 135 9.63 -5.23 -8.26
#